data_AF-C5KGN4-F1
#
_entry.id   AF-C5KGN4-F1
#
_cell.length_a   1.000
_cell.length_b   1.000
_cell.length_c   1.000
_cell.angle_alpha   90.00
_cell.angle_beta   90.00
_cell.angle_gamma   90.00
#
_symmetry.space_group_name_H-M   'P 1'
#
loop_
_entity.id
_entity.type
_entity.pdbx_description
1 polymer ?
#
loop_
_entity_poly.entity_id
_entity_poly.type
_entity_poly.pdbx_seq_one_letter_code
_entity_poly.pdbx_strand_id
1 'polypeptide(L)'
;IVAALGDIYEKMSENLGAKLSATKVTTTVSTSGPVTSTTTASTSGPVTSTATTSTSGPVISTTTVSTSGPVTSTTTSSSSGQCSDDFCVADRTTFPNLLPAGQITTESFSFTDYGAWYLAGYSSDDGIRMLWRLHCNQWLPVAEKTISNIEVSGNDIFVFGISEGDVGVFYPKNNNAYRIIAQADPSKEYTGVTFDQHSNILYVTEKATGQIARFTGHYYGFN
;
A
#
# COMPACT_ATOMS: atom_id res chain seq x y z
N ILE A 1 69.51 13.21 -22.62
CA ILE A 1 68.63 12.97 -23.80
C ILE A 1 67.84 11.66 -23.63
N VAL A 2 68.45 10.54 -23.23
CA VAL A 2 67.70 9.29 -22.94
C VAL A 2 66.81 9.36 -21.67
N ALA A 3 67.16 10.18 -20.68
CA ALA A 3 66.28 10.43 -19.52
C ALA A 3 65.07 11.34 -19.82
N ALA A 4 65.11 12.13 -20.90
CA ALA A 4 64.00 13.02 -21.30
C ALA A 4 62.99 12.32 -22.23
N LEU A 5 63.28 11.10 -22.69
CA LEU A 5 62.40 10.29 -23.52
C LEU A 5 61.56 9.30 -22.70
N GLY A 6 61.93 9.03 -21.44
CA GLY A 6 61.09 8.28 -20.48
C GLY A 6 59.88 9.10 -20.01
N ASP A 7 60.08 10.38 -19.71
CA ASP A 7 59.02 11.30 -19.26
C ASP A 7 57.99 11.61 -20.36
N ILE A 8 58.38 11.49 -21.63
CA ILE A 8 57.50 11.71 -22.79
C ILE A 8 56.60 10.48 -23.03
N TYR A 9 57.08 9.27 -22.72
CA TYR A 9 56.30 8.03 -22.84
C TYR A 9 55.30 7.86 -21.68
N GLU A 10 55.66 8.25 -20.44
CA GLU A 10 54.69 8.29 -19.32
C GLU A 10 53.60 9.35 -19.56
N LYS A 11 53.96 10.57 -19.97
CA LYS A 11 52.98 11.64 -20.25
C LYS A 11 52.07 11.37 -21.45
N MET A 12 52.51 10.59 -22.44
CA MET A 12 51.62 10.15 -23.54
C MET A 12 50.70 9.00 -23.12
N SER A 13 51.08 8.15 -22.16
CA SER A 13 50.18 7.14 -21.59
C SER A 13 49.10 7.75 -20.68
N GLU A 14 49.44 8.80 -19.93
CA GLU A 14 48.48 9.54 -19.10
C GLU A 14 47.49 10.37 -19.93
N ASN A 15 47.92 10.92 -21.07
CA ASN A 15 47.05 11.74 -21.93
C ASN A 15 46.22 10.92 -22.95
N LEU A 16 46.52 9.63 -23.13
CA LEU A 16 45.68 8.69 -23.89
C LEU A 16 44.74 7.88 -22.98
N GLY A 17 45.02 7.82 -21.67
CA GLY A 17 44.06 7.38 -20.64
C GLY A 17 43.05 8.45 -20.19
N ALA A 18 43.28 9.72 -20.55
CA ALA A 18 42.44 10.86 -20.17
C ALA A 18 41.63 11.42 -21.36
N LYS A 19 40.81 10.58 -22.01
CA LYS A 19 39.65 11.08 -22.77
C LYS A 19 38.48 10.09 -22.79
N LEU A 20 38.16 9.51 -21.63
CA LEU A 20 36.92 8.76 -21.41
C LEU A 20 35.86 9.75 -20.92
N SER A 21 35.14 10.34 -21.87
CA SER A 21 34.05 11.29 -21.59
C SER A 21 32.93 10.57 -20.85
N ALA A 22 32.55 11.07 -19.66
CA ALA A 22 31.25 10.76 -19.07
C ALA A 22 30.17 10.94 -20.15
N THR A 23 29.42 9.89 -20.44
CA THR A 23 28.35 9.94 -21.44
C THR A 23 27.05 10.25 -20.72
N LYS A 24 26.51 11.45 -20.95
CA LYS A 24 25.20 11.87 -20.45
C LYS A 24 24.17 11.64 -21.56
N VAL A 25 23.24 10.71 -21.33
CA VAL A 25 22.12 10.47 -22.24
C VAL A 25 20.86 11.10 -21.63
N THR A 26 20.22 12.02 -22.35
CA THR A 26 18.97 12.65 -21.92
C THR A 26 17.92 12.49 -23.00
N THR A 27 16.82 11.83 -22.65
CA THR A 27 15.67 11.64 -23.55
C THR A 27 14.47 12.35 -22.93
N THR A 28 13.91 13.32 -23.66
CA THR A 28 12.70 14.06 -23.28
C THR A 28 11.59 13.77 -24.28
N VAL A 29 10.48 13.21 -23.80
CA VAL A 29 9.31 12.91 -24.63
C VAL A 29 8.06 13.48 -23.96
N SER A 30 7.33 14.30 -24.72
CA SER A 30 6.05 14.87 -24.32
C SER A 30 5.01 14.48 -25.35
N THR A 31 4.05 13.66 -24.98
CA THR A 31 2.99 13.20 -25.89
C THR A 31 1.68 13.02 -25.13
N SER A 32 0.56 13.23 -25.84
CA SER A 32 -0.77 12.84 -25.40
C SER A 32 -1.06 11.39 -25.82
N GLY A 33 -0.66 10.42 -25.00
CA GLY A 33 -0.86 8.99 -25.28
C GLY A 33 0.13 8.10 -24.52
N PRO A 34 0.00 6.76 -24.64
CA PRO A 34 0.97 5.82 -24.10
C PRO A 34 2.33 6.02 -24.77
N VAL A 35 3.40 6.00 -23.97
CA VAL A 35 4.77 6.19 -24.46
C VAL A 35 5.63 5.00 -24.08
N THR A 36 6.35 4.50 -25.08
CA THR A 36 7.47 3.59 -24.88
C THR A 36 8.75 4.32 -25.26
N SER A 37 9.66 4.47 -24.29
CA SER A 37 11.00 5.00 -24.52
C SER A 37 12.04 3.92 -24.23
N THR A 38 12.86 3.62 -25.23
CA THR A 38 13.96 2.66 -25.11
C THR A 38 15.27 3.38 -25.39
N THR A 39 16.16 3.38 -24.41
CA THR A 39 17.50 3.97 -24.55
C THR A 39 18.54 2.87 -24.41
N THR A 40 19.36 2.68 -25.46
CA THR A 40 20.47 1.71 -25.48
C THR A 40 21.79 2.45 -25.58
N ALA A 41 22.70 2.23 -24.62
CA ALA A 41 24.03 2.81 -24.63
C ALA A 41 25.10 1.78 -24.26
N SER A 42 26.22 1.81 -24.98
CA SER A 42 27.41 0.99 -24.72
C SER A 42 28.62 1.91 -24.58
N THR A 43 29.22 1.96 -23.40
CA THR A 43 30.34 2.86 -23.12
C THR A 43 31.32 2.24 -22.13
N SER A 44 32.62 2.49 -22.35
CA SER A 44 33.65 2.29 -21.34
C SER A 44 33.72 3.52 -20.45
N GLY A 45 33.28 3.44 -19.19
CA GLY A 45 33.29 4.56 -18.23
C GLY A 45 31.95 4.79 -17.51
N PRO A 46 31.90 5.68 -16.50
CA PRO A 46 30.67 5.99 -15.77
C PRO A 46 29.63 6.65 -16.69
N VAL A 47 28.38 6.20 -16.55
CA VAL A 47 27.24 6.68 -17.35
C VAL A 47 26.18 7.27 -16.44
N THR A 48 25.69 8.45 -16.83
CA THR A 48 24.49 9.05 -16.24
C THR A 48 23.40 9.09 -17.30
N SER A 49 22.33 8.34 -17.08
CA SER A 49 21.15 8.35 -17.95
C SER A 49 19.99 9.02 -17.23
N THR A 50 19.39 10.02 -17.88
CA THR A 50 18.21 10.73 -17.38
C THR A 50 17.10 10.63 -18.41
N ALA A 51 16.02 9.94 -18.06
CA ALA A 51 14.80 9.92 -18.86
C ALA A 51 13.77 10.82 -18.18
N THR A 52 13.24 11.79 -18.93
CA THR A 52 12.18 12.69 -18.45
C THR A 52 10.98 12.51 -19.37
N THR A 53 9.88 11.99 -18.82
CA THR A 53 8.68 11.67 -19.60
C THR A 53 7.47 12.29 -18.91
N SER A 54 6.68 13.03 -19.68
CA SER A 54 5.45 13.67 -19.22
C SER A 54 4.29 13.24 -20.12
N THR A 55 3.41 12.40 -19.56
CA THR A 55 2.25 11.81 -20.25
C THR A 55 1.03 11.79 -19.33
N SER A 56 -0.16 11.70 -19.95
CA SER A 56 -1.45 11.45 -19.29
C SER A 56 -1.90 9.98 -19.39
N GLY A 57 -0.99 9.06 -19.73
CA GLY A 57 -1.24 7.63 -19.93
C GLY A 57 -0.04 6.77 -19.49
N PRO A 58 -0.13 5.43 -19.59
CA PRO A 58 0.89 4.51 -19.08
C PRO A 58 2.25 4.74 -19.76
N VAL A 59 3.31 4.67 -18.95
CA VAL A 59 4.69 4.92 -19.38
C VAL A 59 5.50 3.64 -19.19
N ILE A 60 6.14 3.17 -20.27
CA ILE A 60 7.12 2.08 -20.21
C ILE A 60 8.49 2.66 -20.59
N SER A 61 9.41 2.66 -19.63
CA SER A 61 10.78 3.12 -19.81
C SER A 61 11.74 1.96 -19.60
N THR A 62 12.40 1.53 -20.67
CA THR A 62 13.44 0.49 -20.62
C THR A 62 14.80 1.11 -20.89
N THR A 63 15.71 0.97 -19.93
CA THR A 63 17.09 1.42 -20.07
C THR A 63 18.02 0.22 -20.04
N THR A 64 18.72 -0.03 -21.14
CA THR A 64 19.74 -1.08 -21.23
C THR A 64 21.10 -0.42 -21.38
N VAL A 65 21.91 -0.48 -20.32
CA VAL A 65 23.27 0.08 -20.29
C VAL A 65 24.28 -1.04 -20.07
N SER A 66 25.25 -1.16 -20.97
CA SER A 66 26.41 -2.04 -20.79
C SER A 66 27.63 -1.17 -20.48
N THR A 67 28.10 -1.19 -19.23
CA THR A 67 29.31 -0.46 -18.80
C THR A 67 30.21 -1.32 -17.92
N SER A 68 31.49 -1.00 -17.89
CA SER A 68 32.49 -1.54 -16.96
C SER A 68 32.72 -0.62 -15.75
N GLY A 69 31.81 0.33 -15.47
CA GLY A 69 31.94 1.35 -14.42
C GLY A 69 30.62 1.59 -13.66
N PRO A 70 30.59 2.50 -12.67
CA PRO A 70 29.36 2.79 -11.92
C PRO A 70 28.30 3.45 -12.83
N VAL A 71 27.09 2.90 -12.78
CA VAL A 71 25.92 3.39 -13.53
C VAL A 71 25.01 4.13 -12.56
N THR A 72 24.71 5.40 -12.86
CA THR A 72 23.71 6.18 -12.13
C THR A 72 22.51 6.42 -13.04
N SER A 73 21.39 5.79 -12.70
CA SER A 73 20.11 5.96 -13.39
C SER A 73 19.19 6.84 -12.55
N THR A 74 18.77 7.96 -13.12
CA THR A 74 17.74 8.83 -12.52
C THR A 74 16.52 8.82 -13.42
N THR A 75 15.48 8.13 -12.98
CA THR A 75 14.15 8.18 -13.57
C THR A 75 13.33 9.23 -12.82
N THR A 76 13.09 10.36 -13.46
CA THR A 76 12.12 11.35 -12.97
C THR A 76 10.83 11.18 -13.77
N SER A 77 9.93 10.36 -13.22
CA SER A 77 8.56 10.24 -13.71
C SER A 77 7.70 11.27 -12.99
N SER A 78 7.36 12.37 -13.68
CA SER A 78 6.24 13.21 -13.26
C SER A 78 4.96 12.58 -13.80
N SER A 79 4.51 11.53 -13.14
CA SER A 79 3.18 10.98 -13.38
C SER A 79 2.26 11.44 -12.25
N SER A 80 1.09 11.94 -12.60
CA SER A 80 -0.14 11.79 -11.81
C SER A 80 -0.53 10.30 -11.67
N GLY A 81 0.45 9.40 -11.50
CA GLY A 81 0.40 7.99 -11.84
C GLY A 81 0.18 7.13 -10.60
N GLN A 82 -1.03 6.62 -10.50
CA GLN A 82 -1.56 5.82 -9.41
C GLN A 82 -1.15 4.34 -9.47
N CYS A 83 -0.22 3.91 -10.33
CA CYS A 83 0.15 2.49 -10.45
C CYS A 83 1.61 2.28 -10.86
N SER A 84 2.20 1.19 -10.36
CA SER A 84 3.36 0.46 -10.90
C SER A 84 2.92 -0.89 -11.47
N ASP A 85 3.86 -1.64 -12.06
CA ASP A 85 3.60 -2.97 -12.65
C ASP A 85 3.03 -3.98 -11.64
N ASP A 86 3.35 -3.81 -10.34
CA ASP A 86 2.94 -4.73 -9.27
C ASP A 86 1.87 -4.14 -8.32
N PHE A 87 1.68 -2.82 -8.32
CA PHE A 87 0.88 -2.14 -7.30
C PHE A 87 0.11 -0.95 -7.86
N CYS A 88 -1.19 -0.91 -7.60
CA CYS A 88 -2.04 0.23 -7.93
C CYS A 88 -2.61 0.88 -6.66
N VAL A 89 -2.40 2.18 -6.51
CA VAL A 89 -3.15 3.05 -5.61
C VAL A 89 -4.49 3.36 -6.26
N ALA A 90 -5.56 2.79 -5.73
CA ALA A 90 -6.89 3.10 -6.21
C ALA A 90 -7.38 4.40 -5.55
N ASP A 91 -7.47 5.49 -6.32
CA ASP A 91 -8.01 6.76 -5.86
C ASP A 91 -9.51 6.86 -6.12
N ARG A 92 -10.20 7.62 -5.27
CA ARG A 92 -11.62 7.92 -5.40
C ARG A 92 -11.96 8.65 -6.71
N THR A 93 -11.02 9.39 -7.31
CA THR A 93 -11.25 10.01 -8.63
C THR A 93 -11.44 8.97 -9.74
N THR A 94 -10.73 7.84 -9.64
CA THR A 94 -10.79 6.71 -10.58
C THR A 94 -11.88 5.71 -10.18
N PHE A 95 -12.14 5.56 -8.87
CA PHE A 95 -13.12 4.62 -8.34
C PHE A 95 -13.96 5.28 -7.24
N PRO A 96 -14.99 6.05 -7.60
CA PRO A 96 -15.75 6.89 -6.67
C PRO A 96 -16.43 6.12 -5.54
N ASN A 97 -16.69 4.82 -5.73
CA ASN A 97 -17.40 3.97 -4.79
C ASN A 97 -16.47 3.09 -3.92
N LEU A 98 -15.14 3.29 -3.96
CA LEU A 98 -14.20 2.53 -3.12
C LEU A 98 -14.40 2.75 -1.63
N LEU A 99 -14.91 3.93 -1.24
CA LEU A 99 -15.13 4.31 0.14
C LEU A 99 -16.56 4.85 0.30
N PRO A 100 -17.14 4.77 1.52
CA PRO A 100 -18.41 5.41 1.84
C PRO A 100 -18.42 6.88 1.43
N ALA A 101 -19.59 7.45 1.14
CA ALA A 101 -19.66 8.87 0.74
C ALA A 101 -19.05 9.79 1.79
N GLY A 102 -18.38 10.85 1.34
CA GLY A 102 -17.75 11.86 2.21
C GLY A 102 -16.27 11.62 2.50
N GLN A 103 -15.61 12.54 3.19
CA GLN A 103 -14.18 12.40 3.51
C GLN A 103 -13.98 11.38 4.65
N ILE A 104 -13.57 10.16 4.29
CA ILE A 104 -13.43 9.03 5.20
C ILE A 104 -11.95 8.80 5.56
N THR A 105 -11.65 8.80 6.85
CA THR A 105 -10.42 8.24 7.42
C THR A 105 -10.69 6.79 7.82
N THR A 106 -10.03 5.85 7.13
CA THR A 106 -10.14 4.42 7.43
C THR A 106 -9.31 4.06 8.64
N GLU A 107 -9.87 3.27 9.55
CA GLU A 107 -9.17 2.76 10.74
C GLU A 107 -8.95 1.25 10.66
N SER A 108 -9.91 0.51 10.13
CA SER A 108 -9.79 -0.94 9.92
C SER A 108 -10.71 -1.40 8.80
N PHE A 109 -10.36 -2.52 8.17
CA PHE A 109 -11.15 -3.13 7.10
C PHE A 109 -11.05 -4.65 7.18
N SER A 110 -12.05 -5.33 6.65
CA SER A 110 -12.07 -6.79 6.53
C SER A 110 -13.05 -7.19 5.43
N PHE A 111 -12.96 -8.40 4.91
CA PHE A 111 -13.84 -8.91 3.87
C PHE A 111 -14.37 -10.31 4.20
N THR A 112 -15.51 -10.66 3.61
CA THR A 112 -16.07 -12.01 3.68
C THR A 112 -15.43 -12.93 2.64
N ASP A 113 -15.67 -14.25 2.72
CA ASP A 113 -15.13 -15.22 1.75
C ASP A 113 -15.61 -14.98 0.31
N TYR A 114 -16.74 -14.29 0.18
CA TYR A 114 -17.33 -13.92 -1.10
C TYR A 114 -17.09 -12.44 -1.48
N GLY A 115 -16.19 -11.76 -0.76
CA GLY A 115 -15.69 -10.44 -1.11
C GLY A 115 -16.64 -9.28 -0.79
N ALA A 116 -17.54 -9.41 0.19
CA ALA A 116 -18.23 -8.25 0.75
C ALA A 116 -17.27 -7.49 1.68
N TRP A 117 -17.12 -6.18 1.47
CA TRP A 117 -16.17 -5.36 2.21
C TRP A 117 -16.83 -4.76 3.43
N TYR A 118 -16.06 -4.67 4.51
CA TYR A 118 -16.39 -3.89 5.69
C TYR A 118 -15.30 -2.89 5.96
N LEU A 119 -15.72 -1.71 6.40
CA LEU A 119 -14.86 -0.60 6.71
C LEU A 119 -15.28 0.00 8.04
N ALA A 120 -14.36 0.11 8.98
CA ALA A 120 -14.49 0.93 10.17
C ALA A 120 -13.68 2.21 9.97
N GLY A 121 -14.27 3.36 10.32
CA GLY A 121 -13.57 4.63 10.19
C GLY A 121 -14.37 5.83 10.66
N TYR A 122 -13.81 7.00 10.38
CA TYR A 122 -14.34 8.31 10.74
C TYR A 122 -14.66 9.11 9.48
N SER A 123 -15.87 9.65 9.42
CA SER A 123 -16.27 10.62 8.41
C SER A 123 -16.08 12.03 8.97
N SER A 124 -15.23 12.85 8.34
CA SER A 124 -15.00 14.23 8.78
C SER A 124 -16.12 15.19 8.39
N ASP A 125 -17.01 14.78 7.48
CA ASP A 125 -18.09 15.62 6.98
C ASP A 125 -19.22 15.77 8.00
N ASP A 126 -19.52 14.69 8.73
CA ASP A 126 -20.55 14.61 9.77
C ASP A 126 -19.98 14.39 11.17
N GLY A 127 -18.69 14.08 11.30
CA GLY A 127 -18.03 13.82 12.57
C GLY A 127 -18.36 12.44 13.15
N ILE A 128 -18.89 11.52 12.34
CA ILE A 128 -19.41 10.24 12.79
C ILE A 128 -18.38 9.12 12.59
N ARG A 129 -18.29 8.23 13.59
CA ARG A 129 -17.53 6.99 13.52
C ARG A 129 -18.47 5.84 13.25
N MET A 130 -18.18 5.03 12.24
CA MET A 130 -19.14 4.09 11.70
C MET A 130 -18.45 2.83 11.17
N LEU A 131 -19.19 1.72 11.24
CA LEU A 131 -18.94 0.50 10.48
C LEU A 131 -19.84 0.54 9.24
N TRP A 132 -19.24 0.46 8.06
CA TRP A 132 -19.95 0.33 6.79
C TRP A 132 -19.75 -1.06 6.19
N ARG A 133 -20.71 -1.48 5.38
CA ARG A 133 -20.65 -2.68 4.55
C ARG A 133 -20.87 -2.32 3.09
N LEU A 134 -20.00 -2.77 2.20
CA LEU A 134 -20.19 -2.65 0.76
C LEU A 134 -21.12 -3.76 0.28
N HIS A 135 -22.27 -3.38 -0.27
CA HIS A 135 -23.23 -4.29 -0.87
C HIS A 135 -23.74 -3.71 -2.19
N CYS A 136 -23.67 -4.48 -3.27
CA CYS A 136 -24.11 -4.03 -4.61
C CYS A 136 -23.49 -2.67 -5.03
N ASN A 137 -22.19 -2.48 -4.80
CA ASN A 137 -21.45 -1.23 -5.05
C ASN A 137 -21.95 0.00 -4.27
N GLN A 138 -22.70 -0.21 -3.19
CA GLN A 138 -23.17 0.82 -2.30
C GLN A 138 -22.73 0.54 -0.86
N TRP A 139 -22.16 1.55 -0.20
CA TRP A 139 -21.82 1.48 1.22
C TRP A 139 -23.07 1.71 2.05
N LEU A 140 -23.39 0.74 2.91
CA LEU A 140 -24.51 0.76 3.83
C LEU A 140 -23.99 0.90 5.27
N PRO A 141 -24.62 1.74 6.12
CA PRO A 141 -24.28 1.81 7.53
C PRO A 141 -24.68 0.50 8.23
N VAL A 142 -23.78 -0.01 9.06
CA VAL A 142 -24.02 -1.20 9.90
C VAL A 142 -24.17 -0.79 11.35
N ALA A 143 -23.24 0.01 11.86
CA ALA A 143 -23.28 0.49 13.23
C ALA A 143 -22.51 1.79 13.44
N GLU A 144 -23.10 2.73 14.16
CA GLU A 144 -22.45 3.97 14.60
C GLU A 144 -21.66 3.71 15.89
N LYS A 145 -20.38 3.38 15.76
CA LYS A 145 -19.46 3.11 16.86
C LYS A 145 -18.03 3.50 16.52
N THR A 146 -17.29 3.92 17.55
CA THR A 146 -15.82 4.05 17.49
C THR A 146 -15.21 2.67 17.48
N ILE A 147 -14.56 2.26 16.38
CA ILE A 147 -14.04 0.90 16.21
C ILE A 147 -12.59 0.98 15.72
N SER A 148 -11.66 0.38 16.47
CA SER A 148 -10.23 0.44 16.16
C SER A 148 -9.71 -0.76 15.35
N ASN A 149 -10.41 -1.89 15.40
CA ASN A 149 -10.04 -3.09 14.67
C ASN A 149 -11.28 -3.93 14.40
N ILE A 150 -11.36 -4.55 13.21
CA ILE A 150 -12.44 -5.46 12.84
C ILE A 150 -11.92 -6.74 12.20
N GLU A 151 -12.72 -7.81 12.33
CA GLU A 151 -12.59 -9.06 11.60
C GLU A 151 -13.98 -9.57 11.25
N VAL A 152 -14.20 -9.91 9.98
CA VAL A 152 -15.52 -10.34 9.47
C VAL A 152 -15.55 -11.87 9.36
N SER A 153 -16.65 -12.49 9.77
CA SER A 153 -16.89 -13.91 9.48
C SER A 153 -17.07 -14.13 7.97
N GLY A 154 -16.51 -15.19 7.42
CA GLY A 154 -16.54 -15.49 5.98
C GLY A 154 -17.95 -15.65 5.43
N ASN A 155 -18.88 -16.06 6.27
CA ASN A 155 -20.31 -16.20 5.97
C ASN A 155 -21.15 -14.92 6.18
N ASP A 156 -20.53 -13.79 6.54
CA ASP A 156 -21.18 -12.47 6.71
C ASP A 156 -22.24 -12.41 7.82
N ILE A 157 -22.16 -13.32 8.79
CA ILE A 157 -23.09 -13.35 9.92
C ILE A 157 -22.61 -12.43 11.05
N PHE A 158 -21.30 -12.36 11.24
CA PHE A 158 -20.65 -11.60 12.31
C PHE A 158 -19.58 -10.66 11.79
N VAL A 159 -19.45 -9.54 12.48
CA VAL A 159 -18.24 -8.72 12.44
C VAL A 159 -17.77 -8.58 13.86
N PHE A 160 -16.63 -9.16 14.17
CA PHE A 160 -15.95 -8.94 15.43
C PHE A 160 -15.20 -7.63 15.37
N GLY A 161 -15.09 -6.95 16.50
CA GLY A 161 -14.28 -5.74 16.56
C GLY A 161 -14.03 -5.26 17.97
N ILE A 162 -13.11 -4.30 18.06
CA ILE A 162 -12.79 -3.59 19.30
C ILE A 162 -13.41 -2.21 19.22
N SER A 163 -14.34 -1.92 20.13
CA SER A 163 -15.04 -0.65 20.21
C SER A 163 -14.92 -0.05 21.60
N GLU A 164 -14.33 1.14 21.70
CA GLU A 164 -14.12 1.84 22.99
C GLU A 164 -13.38 0.97 24.03
N GLY A 165 -12.55 0.04 23.54
CA GLY A 165 -11.83 -0.94 24.35
C GLY A 165 -12.59 -2.24 24.64
N ASP A 166 -13.89 -2.32 24.38
CA ASP A 166 -14.65 -3.57 24.46
C ASP A 166 -14.37 -4.46 23.24
N VAL A 167 -14.28 -5.77 23.45
CA VAL A 167 -14.39 -6.75 22.36
C VAL A 167 -15.86 -7.07 22.19
N GLY A 168 -16.38 -6.95 20.97
CA GLY A 168 -17.76 -7.30 20.69
C GLY A 168 -17.99 -7.84 19.29
N VAL A 169 -19.25 -8.19 19.04
CA VAL A 169 -19.76 -8.67 17.76
C VAL A 169 -20.90 -7.78 17.29
N PHE A 170 -20.83 -7.40 16.03
CA PHE A 170 -21.88 -6.71 15.29
C PHE A 170 -22.62 -7.71 14.41
N TYR A 171 -23.93 -7.49 14.23
CA TYR A 171 -24.78 -8.33 13.40
C TYR A 171 -25.22 -7.53 12.16
N PRO A 172 -24.57 -7.70 10.99
CA PRO A 172 -24.73 -6.81 9.84
C PRO A 172 -26.15 -6.69 9.27
N LYS A 173 -26.99 -7.70 9.52
CA LYS A 173 -28.39 -7.72 9.09
C LYS A 173 -29.32 -6.90 10.00
N ASN A 174 -28.82 -6.51 11.17
CA ASN A 174 -29.58 -5.84 12.20
C ASN A 174 -28.87 -4.51 12.51
N ASN A 175 -29.42 -3.40 12.03
CA ASN A 175 -28.81 -2.08 12.19
C ASN A 175 -28.49 -1.77 13.66
N ASN A 176 -27.27 -1.31 13.95
CA ASN A 176 -26.75 -1.01 15.29
C ASN A 176 -26.79 -2.18 16.30
N ALA A 177 -27.03 -3.43 15.85
CA ALA A 177 -27.02 -4.57 16.74
C ALA A 177 -25.58 -4.95 17.10
N TYR A 178 -25.26 -4.82 18.39
CA TYR A 178 -23.93 -5.06 18.94
C TYR A 178 -24.05 -5.80 20.27
N ARG A 179 -23.16 -6.78 20.49
CA ARG A 179 -23.05 -7.53 21.75
C ARG A 179 -21.60 -7.52 22.22
N ILE A 180 -21.41 -7.19 23.51
CA ILE A 180 -20.10 -7.27 24.16
C ILE A 180 -19.78 -8.74 24.46
N ILE A 181 -18.57 -9.15 24.07
CA ILE A 181 -17.97 -10.46 24.37
C ILE A 181 -17.03 -10.35 25.57
N ALA A 182 -16.23 -9.29 25.61
CA ALA A 182 -15.36 -8.95 26.73
C ALA A 182 -15.36 -7.44 26.94
N GLN A 183 -15.54 -7.01 28.20
CA GLN A 183 -15.49 -5.60 28.56
C GLN A 183 -14.06 -5.09 28.53
N ALA A 184 -13.92 -3.80 28.23
CA ALA A 184 -12.68 -3.05 28.30
C ALA A 184 -11.99 -3.27 29.65
N ASP A 185 -10.74 -3.72 29.59
CA ASP A 185 -9.93 -3.99 30.76
C ASP A 185 -8.57 -3.31 30.56
N PRO A 186 -8.29 -2.20 31.27
CA PRO A 186 -7.03 -1.49 31.17
C PRO A 186 -5.80 -2.35 31.52
N SER A 187 -5.98 -3.44 32.27
CA SER A 187 -4.88 -4.37 32.58
C SER A 187 -4.51 -5.28 31.41
N LYS A 188 -5.35 -5.35 30.37
CA LYS A 188 -5.17 -6.19 29.18
C LYS A 188 -4.90 -5.37 27.92
N GLU A 189 -5.64 -4.29 27.71
CA GLU A 189 -5.59 -3.44 26.52
C GLU A 189 -5.74 -4.26 25.21
N TYR A 190 -6.98 -4.57 24.82
CA TYR A 190 -7.24 -5.31 23.57
C TYR A 190 -6.89 -4.46 22.35
N THR A 191 -6.19 -5.05 21.37
CA THR A 191 -5.62 -4.30 20.23
C THR A 191 -5.89 -4.89 18.85
N GLY A 192 -6.21 -6.17 18.76
CA GLY A 192 -6.47 -6.84 17.51
C GLY A 192 -7.39 -8.04 17.69
N VAL A 193 -8.16 -8.35 16.66
CA VAL A 193 -9.06 -9.50 16.58
C VAL A 193 -8.78 -10.31 15.31
N THR A 194 -8.90 -11.63 15.37
CA THR A 194 -8.96 -12.50 14.19
C THR A 194 -9.81 -13.73 14.48
N PHE A 195 -10.44 -14.29 13.45
CA PHE A 195 -11.47 -15.31 13.61
C PHE A 195 -11.19 -16.55 12.76
N ASP A 196 -11.00 -17.68 13.43
CA ASP A 196 -10.91 -18.98 12.79
C ASP A 196 -12.31 -19.50 12.48
N GLN A 197 -12.70 -19.42 11.21
CA GLN A 197 -13.99 -19.89 10.69
C GLN A 197 -14.19 -21.40 10.89
N HIS A 198 -13.11 -22.18 10.83
CA HIS A 198 -13.19 -23.64 10.88
C HIS A 198 -13.47 -24.12 12.30
N SER A 199 -12.73 -23.57 13.27
CA SER A 199 -12.90 -23.93 14.68
C SER A 199 -13.96 -23.11 15.40
N ASN A 200 -14.47 -22.05 14.77
CA ASN A 200 -15.38 -21.07 15.36
C ASN A 200 -14.78 -20.49 16.66
N ILE A 201 -13.59 -19.91 16.52
CA ILE A 201 -12.81 -19.34 17.61
C ILE A 201 -12.36 -17.93 17.25
N LEU A 202 -12.67 -16.99 18.13
CA LEU A 202 -12.15 -15.62 18.10
C LEU A 202 -10.88 -15.55 18.96
N TYR A 203 -9.82 -15.00 18.38
CA TYR A 203 -8.57 -14.68 19.06
C TYR A 203 -8.44 -13.17 19.21
N VAL A 204 -7.99 -12.72 20.38
CA VAL A 204 -7.83 -11.30 20.69
C VAL A 204 -6.46 -11.06 21.32
N THR A 205 -5.71 -10.09 20.80
CA THR A 205 -4.40 -9.72 21.35
C THR A 205 -4.55 -8.77 22.53
N GLU A 206 -3.88 -9.09 23.64
CA GLU A 206 -3.79 -8.24 24.84
C GLU A 206 -2.41 -7.57 24.87
N LYS A 207 -2.36 -6.26 24.60
CA LYS A 207 -1.10 -5.54 24.47
C LYS A 207 -0.38 -5.39 25.81
N ALA A 208 -1.11 -5.14 26.89
CA ALA A 208 -0.53 -4.90 28.20
C ALA A 208 0.10 -6.17 28.80
N THR A 209 -0.47 -7.35 28.51
CA THR A 209 0.00 -8.64 29.03
C THR A 209 0.88 -9.41 28.05
N GLY A 210 0.84 -9.07 26.75
CA GLY A 210 1.50 -9.81 25.68
C GLY A 210 0.84 -11.16 25.37
N GLN A 211 -0.40 -11.38 25.81
CA GLN A 211 -1.12 -12.65 25.66
C GLN A 211 -2.14 -12.61 24.52
N ILE A 212 -2.67 -13.79 24.18
CA ILE A 212 -3.80 -13.95 23.26
C ILE A 212 -4.97 -14.59 24.02
N ALA A 213 -6.06 -13.86 24.15
CA ALA A 213 -7.31 -14.38 24.67
C ALA A 213 -8.06 -15.16 23.58
N ARG A 214 -8.79 -16.20 23.99
CA ARG A 214 -9.53 -17.10 23.10
C ARG A 214 -11.00 -17.19 23.51
N PHE A 215 -11.92 -16.96 22.58
CA PHE A 215 -13.36 -17.01 22.81
C PHE A 215 -14.03 -18.01 21.84
N THR A 216 -14.77 -18.97 22.40
CA THR A 216 -15.48 -20.01 21.64
C THR A 216 -16.89 -19.57 21.21
N GLY A 217 -17.47 -20.24 20.22
CA GLY A 217 -18.81 -19.97 19.64
C GLY A 217 -19.93 -19.61 20.62
N HIS A 218 -19.98 -20.25 21.79
CA HIS A 218 -20.99 -19.98 22.83
C HIS A 218 -21.02 -18.51 23.29
N TYR A 219 -19.90 -17.78 23.18
CA TYR A 219 -19.82 -16.38 23.62
C TYR A 219 -20.51 -15.40 22.67
N TYR A 220 -20.83 -15.80 21.42
CA TYR A 220 -21.43 -14.91 20.41
C TYR A 220 -22.59 -15.55 19.63
N GLY A 221 -23.10 -16.69 20.10
CA GLY A 221 -24.39 -17.23 19.69
C GLY A 221 -24.35 -18.42 18.74
N PHE A 222 -23.19 -19.09 18.59
CA PHE A 222 -23.13 -20.43 18.01
C PHE A 222 -23.29 -21.48 19.12
N ASN A 223 -24.27 -22.37 18.95
CA ASN A 223 -24.43 -23.60 19.72
C ASN A 223 -23.94 -24.80 18.91
#